data_AF-A0A9P1FDE8-F1
#
_entry.id   AF-A0A9P1FDE8-F1
#
_cell.length_a   1.000
_cell.length_b   1.000
_cell.length_c   1.000
_cell.angle_alpha   90.00
_cell.angle_beta   90.00
_cell.angle_gamma   90.00
#
_symmetry.space_group_name_H-M   'P 1'
#
loop_
_entity.id
_entity.type
_entity.pdbx_description
1 polymer ?
#
loop_
_entity_poly.entity_id
_entity_poly.type
_entity_poly.pdbx_seq_one_letter_code
_entity_poly.pdbx_strand_id
1 'polypeptide(L)'
;MSLCMWTRAMDVYARVARSIEPKKEKLKEAEDANAAAEAKLDAKKKELKAVQDNVAGLQLQLSRARSKAEKLEQDAETCKVQLGRAEKLLAGLGNESVRWDAASKILEKNIKFVMGDIALAAGFIAYAGPFTAEFRARLISHWLTNAQEVNLTADPNWKCSNILCEPAEIREWNIKSLPTDDLSVENGLLVTRGRRWPLMIDPQGQGNRWIRNMKKDTGLGIIKLSTPNFLRTVENCIREGNAVLLENVEEVLDPSLEPVLLKQVFKKGGQFLLRLGSEDVPYNEDFRFFVTTKMANPHYLPEICIKVTVINFTVTLLGLEDQLVADVVKNERPDLAELRANLVVQIAADKAEMDRLEQLILKLLSEAGDDLLADDTLIVTLDQSKKTGDSCKERMASAEESMKEIDEVTEVLRPCATRASIIYFVAQS
;
A
#
# COMPACT_ATOMS: atom_id res chain seq x y z
N MET A 1 -113.75 -55.49 -60.46
CA MET A 1 -112.34 -55.34 -60.88
C MET A 1 -111.35 -55.15 -59.70
N SER A 2 -111.66 -55.55 -58.46
CA SER A 2 -110.72 -55.43 -57.32
C SER A 2 -110.02 -56.73 -56.93
N LEU A 3 -110.65 -57.90 -57.12
CA LEU A 3 -110.07 -59.19 -56.71
C LEU A 3 -108.95 -59.70 -57.64
N CYS A 4 -109.10 -59.51 -58.96
CA CYS A 4 -108.13 -59.98 -59.96
C CYS A 4 -106.81 -59.18 -59.95
N MET A 5 -106.87 -57.88 -59.63
CA MET A 5 -105.68 -57.06 -59.40
C MET A 5 -104.97 -57.46 -58.12
N TRP A 6 -105.71 -57.84 -57.06
CA TRP A 6 -105.15 -58.30 -55.79
C TRP A 6 -104.47 -59.67 -55.92
N THR A 7 -105.09 -60.63 -56.63
CA THR A 7 -104.45 -61.94 -56.87
C THR A 7 -103.21 -61.82 -57.76
N ARG A 8 -103.25 -60.99 -58.81
CA ARG A 8 -102.06 -60.73 -59.63
C ARG A 8 -100.97 -59.98 -58.87
N ALA A 9 -101.33 -59.05 -57.99
CA ALA A 9 -100.39 -58.37 -57.11
C ALA A 9 -99.78 -59.32 -56.07
N MET A 10 -100.55 -60.29 -55.53
CA MET A 10 -100.02 -61.29 -54.61
C MET A 10 -99.10 -62.30 -55.28
N ASP A 11 -99.35 -62.67 -56.54
CA ASP A 11 -98.43 -63.54 -57.30
C ASP A 11 -97.14 -62.82 -57.71
N VAL A 12 -97.23 -61.54 -58.08
CA VAL A 12 -96.05 -60.69 -58.32
C VAL A 12 -95.28 -60.45 -57.02
N TYR A 13 -95.99 -60.19 -55.91
CA TYR A 13 -95.39 -60.05 -54.59
C TYR A 13 -94.70 -61.35 -54.16
N ALA A 14 -95.28 -62.52 -54.38
CA ALA A 14 -94.68 -63.82 -54.06
C ALA A 14 -93.40 -64.10 -54.87
N ARG A 15 -93.39 -63.77 -56.17
CA ARG A 15 -92.19 -63.91 -57.02
C ARG A 15 -91.08 -62.94 -56.61
N VAL A 16 -91.45 -61.69 -56.33
CA VAL A 16 -90.50 -60.66 -55.90
C VAL A 16 -89.98 -60.96 -54.49
N ALA A 17 -90.84 -61.38 -53.56
CA ALA A 17 -90.47 -61.80 -52.21
C ALA A 17 -89.46 -62.95 -52.22
N ARG A 18 -89.66 -63.99 -53.04
CA ARG A 18 -88.67 -65.08 -53.21
C ARG A 18 -87.29 -64.62 -53.67
N SER A 19 -87.21 -63.54 -54.44
CA SER A 19 -85.92 -62.99 -54.92
C SER A 19 -85.32 -61.95 -53.96
N ILE A 20 -86.14 -61.31 -53.13
CA ILE A 20 -85.75 -60.25 -52.20
C ILE A 20 -85.45 -60.81 -50.81
N GLU A 21 -86.11 -61.87 -50.35
CA GLU A 21 -85.81 -62.56 -49.07
C GLU A 21 -84.33 -62.89 -48.91
N PRO A 22 -83.66 -63.58 -49.86
CA PRO A 22 -82.23 -63.87 -49.73
C PRO A 22 -81.36 -62.61 -49.81
N LYS A 23 -81.84 -61.53 -50.45
CA LYS A 23 -81.14 -60.23 -50.47
C LYS A 23 -81.32 -59.47 -49.15
N LYS A 24 -82.49 -59.58 -48.50
CA LYS A 24 -82.76 -59.02 -47.18
C LYS A 24 -82.01 -59.77 -46.09
N GLU A 25 -81.90 -61.09 -46.18
CA GLU A 25 -81.06 -61.88 -45.27
C GLU A 25 -79.58 -61.51 -45.42
N LYS A 26 -79.06 -61.45 -46.67
CA LYS A 26 -77.66 -61.02 -46.90
C LYS A 26 -77.40 -59.57 -46.49
N LEU A 27 -78.37 -58.67 -46.68
CA LEU A 27 -78.27 -57.29 -46.21
C LEU A 27 -78.22 -57.25 -44.68
N LYS A 28 -79.09 -58.00 -44.01
CA LYS A 28 -79.12 -58.09 -42.54
C LYS A 28 -77.83 -58.71 -41.98
N GLU A 29 -77.32 -59.78 -42.58
CA GLU A 29 -76.01 -60.35 -42.21
C GLU A 29 -74.87 -59.34 -42.39
N ALA A 30 -74.88 -58.57 -43.48
CA ALA A 30 -73.87 -57.54 -43.73
C ALA A 30 -74.01 -56.34 -42.78
N GLU A 31 -75.24 -55.94 -42.44
CA GLU A 31 -75.55 -54.88 -41.45
C GLU A 31 -75.13 -55.30 -40.04
N ASP A 32 -75.45 -56.53 -39.62
CA ASP A 32 -75.05 -57.10 -38.33
C ASP A 32 -73.51 -57.25 -38.26
N ALA A 33 -72.87 -57.69 -39.34
CA ALA A 33 -71.41 -57.76 -39.42
C ALA A 33 -70.74 -56.38 -39.41
N ASN A 34 -71.33 -55.38 -40.09
CA ASN A 34 -70.84 -54.01 -40.10
C ASN A 34 -71.01 -53.35 -38.72
N ALA A 35 -72.15 -53.56 -38.05
CA ALA A 35 -72.38 -53.08 -36.69
C ALA A 35 -71.39 -53.69 -35.69
N ALA A 36 -71.10 -54.99 -35.81
CA ALA A 36 -70.08 -55.66 -34.99
C ALA A 36 -68.66 -55.14 -35.28
N ALA A 37 -68.34 -54.82 -36.53
CA ALA A 37 -67.05 -54.23 -36.92
C ALA A 37 -66.91 -52.78 -36.44
N GLU A 38 -67.97 -51.97 -36.55
CA GLU A 38 -68.02 -50.58 -36.05
C GLU A 38 -67.90 -50.53 -34.53
N ALA A 39 -68.58 -51.43 -33.79
CA ALA A 39 -68.44 -51.53 -32.34
C ALA A 39 -66.99 -51.88 -31.93
N LYS A 40 -66.33 -52.80 -32.64
CA LYS A 40 -64.91 -53.12 -32.43
C LYS A 40 -63.99 -51.95 -32.77
N LEU A 41 -64.28 -51.23 -33.87
CA LEU A 41 -63.54 -50.04 -34.29
C LEU A 41 -63.63 -48.93 -33.24
N ASP A 42 -64.81 -48.68 -32.70
CA ASP A 42 -65.03 -47.62 -31.70
C ASP A 42 -64.37 -47.96 -30.37
N ALA A 43 -64.44 -49.22 -29.93
CA ALA A 43 -63.69 -49.72 -28.78
C ALA A 43 -62.17 -49.54 -28.94
N LYS A 44 -61.62 -49.91 -30.11
CA LYS A 44 -60.18 -49.74 -30.40
C LYS A 44 -59.76 -48.29 -30.54
N LYS A 45 -60.63 -47.41 -31.07
CA LYS A 45 -60.39 -45.96 -31.11
C LYS A 45 -60.35 -45.35 -29.70
N LYS A 46 -61.23 -45.78 -28.79
CA LYS A 46 -61.20 -45.33 -27.39
C LYS A 46 -59.95 -45.81 -26.66
N GLU A 47 -59.54 -47.07 -26.84
CA GLU A 47 -58.27 -47.57 -26.30
C GLU A 47 -57.08 -46.78 -26.85
N LEU A 48 -57.04 -46.53 -28.17
CA LEU A 48 -55.96 -45.77 -28.80
C LEU A 48 -55.90 -44.34 -28.23
N LYS A 49 -57.04 -43.68 -28.06
CA LYS A 49 -57.11 -42.34 -27.49
C LYS A 49 -56.63 -42.31 -26.04
N ALA A 50 -57.04 -43.27 -25.22
CA ALA A 50 -56.57 -43.38 -23.83
C ALA A 50 -55.05 -43.60 -23.75
N VAL A 51 -54.49 -44.42 -24.64
CA VAL A 51 -53.03 -44.61 -24.73
C VAL A 51 -52.34 -43.34 -25.23
N GLN A 52 -52.88 -42.65 -26.23
CA GLN A 52 -52.33 -41.38 -26.74
C GLN A 52 -52.33 -40.28 -25.67
N ASP A 53 -53.41 -40.13 -24.91
CA ASP A 53 -53.52 -39.15 -23.82
C ASP A 53 -52.51 -39.47 -22.70
N ASN A 54 -52.34 -40.76 -22.37
CA ASN A 54 -51.31 -41.20 -21.40
C ASN A 54 -49.88 -40.94 -21.91
N VAL A 55 -49.61 -41.22 -23.19
CA VAL A 55 -48.30 -40.93 -23.80
C VAL A 55 -48.01 -39.44 -23.80
N ALA A 56 -48.99 -38.59 -24.13
CA ALA A 56 -48.85 -37.14 -24.08
C ALA A 56 -48.60 -36.64 -22.64
N GLY A 57 -49.32 -37.18 -21.66
CA GLY A 57 -49.11 -36.87 -20.25
C GLY A 57 -47.71 -37.25 -19.75
N LEU A 58 -47.23 -38.44 -20.12
CA LEU A 58 -45.89 -38.91 -19.80
C LEU A 58 -44.80 -38.09 -20.50
N GLN A 59 -45.00 -37.69 -21.77
CA GLN A 59 -44.09 -36.80 -22.49
C GLN A 59 -43.98 -35.43 -21.79
N LEU A 60 -45.10 -34.86 -21.33
CA LEU A 60 -45.11 -33.61 -20.58
C LEU A 60 -44.34 -33.74 -19.26
N GLN A 61 -44.60 -34.82 -18.49
CA GLN A 61 -43.88 -35.08 -17.24
C GLN A 61 -42.38 -35.27 -17.46
N LEU A 62 -42.00 -36.01 -18.50
CA LEU A 62 -40.61 -36.23 -18.86
C LEU A 62 -39.92 -34.94 -19.27
N SER A 63 -40.59 -34.06 -20.03
CA SER A 63 -40.04 -32.74 -20.40
C SER A 63 -39.82 -31.84 -19.17
N ARG A 64 -40.78 -31.83 -18.21
CA ARG A 64 -40.66 -31.07 -16.96
C ARG A 64 -39.55 -31.62 -16.07
N ALA A 65 -39.46 -32.94 -15.94
CA ALA A 65 -38.42 -33.60 -15.15
C ALA A 65 -37.03 -33.34 -15.74
N ARG A 66 -36.88 -33.40 -17.08
CA ARG A 66 -35.63 -33.05 -17.77
C ARG A 66 -35.23 -31.59 -17.55
N SER A 67 -36.15 -30.65 -17.76
CA SER A 67 -35.86 -29.22 -17.54
C SER A 67 -35.48 -28.94 -16.08
N LYS A 68 -36.13 -29.62 -15.12
CA LYS A 68 -35.77 -29.49 -13.70
C LYS A 68 -34.42 -30.11 -13.39
N ALA A 69 -34.10 -31.27 -13.97
CA ALA A 69 -32.80 -31.92 -13.80
C ALA A 69 -31.68 -31.04 -14.36
N GLU A 70 -31.85 -30.49 -15.56
CA GLU A 70 -30.88 -29.60 -16.20
C GLU A 70 -30.64 -28.31 -15.41
N LYS A 71 -31.71 -27.71 -14.87
CA LYS A 71 -31.58 -26.56 -13.94
C LYS A 71 -30.83 -26.92 -12.67
N LEU A 72 -31.16 -28.04 -12.03
CA LEU A 72 -30.47 -28.49 -10.82
C LEU A 72 -29.00 -28.79 -11.08
N GLU A 73 -28.67 -29.30 -12.26
CA GLU A 73 -27.29 -29.58 -12.67
C GLU A 73 -26.51 -28.27 -12.91
N GLN A 74 -27.13 -27.27 -13.54
CA GLN A 74 -26.56 -25.93 -13.69
C GLN A 74 -26.39 -25.22 -12.33
N ASP A 75 -27.38 -25.31 -11.45
CA ASP A 75 -27.34 -24.72 -10.11
C ASP A 75 -26.24 -25.39 -9.26
N ALA A 76 -26.09 -26.72 -9.36
CA ALA A 76 -25.05 -27.45 -8.67
C ALA A 76 -23.64 -27.07 -9.13
N GLU A 77 -23.43 -26.93 -10.44
CA GLU A 77 -22.13 -26.51 -10.98
C GLU A 77 -21.81 -25.05 -10.60
N THR A 78 -22.81 -24.17 -10.66
CA THR A 78 -22.66 -22.76 -10.22
C THR A 78 -22.29 -22.68 -8.75
N CYS A 79 -22.98 -23.45 -7.89
CA CYS A 79 -22.69 -23.52 -6.47
C CYS A 79 -21.27 -24.05 -6.20
N LYS A 80 -20.83 -25.08 -6.93
CA LYS A 80 -19.48 -25.64 -6.81
C LYS A 80 -18.41 -24.60 -7.16
N VAL A 81 -18.62 -23.82 -8.22
CA VAL A 81 -17.70 -22.72 -8.59
C VAL A 81 -17.71 -21.63 -7.52
N GLN A 82 -18.88 -21.20 -7.05
CA GLN A 82 -19.01 -20.20 -6.00
C GLN A 82 -18.36 -20.64 -4.68
N LEU A 83 -18.48 -21.92 -4.33
CA LEU A 83 -17.90 -22.48 -3.11
C LEU A 83 -16.37 -22.50 -3.21
N GLY A 84 -15.80 -22.94 -4.33
CA GLY A 84 -14.35 -22.88 -4.55
C GLY A 84 -13.80 -21.45 -4.57
N ARG A 85 -14.60 -20.49 -5.05
CA ARG A 85 -14.29 -19.05 -4.98
C ARG A 85 -14.31 -18.52 -3.54
N ALA A 86 -15.33 -18.88 -2.77
CA ALA A 86 -15.45 -18.50 -1.37
C ALA A 86 -14.32 -19.09 -0.51
N GLU A 87 -13.93 -20.33 -0.75
CA GLU A 87 -12.79 -20.97 -0.06
C GLU A 87 -11.48 -20.21 -0.30
N LYS A 88 -11.19 -19.83 -1.55
CA LYS A 88 -10.00 -19.03 -1.87
C LYS A 88 -10.05 -17.64 -1.23
N LEU A 89 -11.20 -16.99 -1.27
CA LEU A 89 -11.40 -15.66 -0.71
C LEU A 89 -11.25 -15.69 0.83
N LEU A 90 -11.85 -16.66 1.51
CA LEU A 90 -11.68 -16.88 2.95
C LEU A 90 -10.24 -17.22 3.32
N ALA A 91 -9.57 -18.08 2.54
CA ALA A 91 -8.19 -18.45 2.79
C ALA A 91 -7.22 -17.27 2.56
N GLY A 92 -7.54 -16.38 1.63
CA GLY A 92 -6.76 -15.16 1.36
C GLY A 92 -6.97 -14.08 2.40
N LEU A 93 -8.22 -13.78 2.73
CA LEU A 93 -8.58 -12.74 3.70
C LEU A 93 -8.44 -13.16 5.15
N GLY A 94 -8.44 -14.47 5.47
CA GLY A 94 -8.36 -14.95 6.84
C GLY A 94 -7.07 -14.51 7.55
N ASN A 95 -5.92 -14.67 6.89
CA ASN A 95 -4.63 -14.19 7.43
C ASN A 95 -4.58 -12.67 7.51
N GLU A 96 -5.19 -12.01 6.53
CA GLU A 96 -5.22 -10.55 6.43
C GLU A 96 -6.07 -9.93 7.54
N SER A 97 -7.21 -10.54 7.85
CA SER A 97 -8.07 -10.14 8.98
C SER A 97 -7.34 -10.24 10.32
N VAL A 98 -6.52 -11.27 10.54
CA VAL A 98 -5.72 -11.40 11.77
C VAL A 98 -4.66 -10.31 11.83
N ARG A 99 -4.03 -9.99 10.70
CA ARG A 99 -3.02 -8.92 10.60
C ARG A 99 -3.64 -7.54 10.88
N TRP A 100 -4.78 -7.24 10.26
CA TRP A 100 -5.51 -5.98 10.49
C TRP A 100 -6.03 -5.86 11.92
N ASP A 101 -6.51 -6.95 12.53
CA ASP A 101 -6.91 -6.95 13.94
C ASP A 101 -5.72 -6.66 14.87
N ALA A 102 -4.56 -7.27 14.61
CA ALA A 102 -3.34 -6.97 15.36
C ALA A 102 -2.88 -5.52 15.17
N ALA A 103 -2.88 -5.01 13.93
CA ALA A 103 -2.52 -3.62 13.62
C ALA A 103 -3.49 -2.63 14.28
N SER A 104 -4.80 -2.90 14.22
CA SER A 104 -5.85 -2.10 14.86
C SER A 104 -5.62 -1.99 16.38
N LYS A 105 -5.32 -3.11 17.05
CA LYS A 105 -4.99 -3.14 18.49
C LYS A 105 -3.73 -2.34 18.83
N ILE A 106 -2.74 -2.31 17.94
CA ILE A 106 -1.53 -1.49 18.14
C ILE A 106 -1.90 0.00 17.99
N LEU A 107 -2.64 0.36 16.95
CA LEU A 107 -3.09 1.74 16.71
C LEU A 107 -3.97 2.26 17.86
N GLU A 108 -4.86 1.43 18.41
CA GLU A 108 -5.70 1.78 19.56
C GLU A 108 -4.88 2.02 20.85
N LYS A 109 -3.72 1.39 20.98
CA LYS A 109 -2.78 1.72 22.06
C LYS A 109 -2.06 3.04 21.75
N ASN A 110 -1.52 3.18 20.54
CA ASN A 110 -0.70 4.32 20.15
C ASN A 110 -1.48 5.63 20.11
N ILE A 111 -2.78 5.60 19.78
CA ILE A 111 -3.63 6.80 19.73
C ILE A 111 -3.66 7.56 21.07
N LYS A 112 -3.45 6.85 22.18
CA LYS A 112 -3.40 7.43 23.53
C LYS A 112 -2.12 8.24 23.77
N PHE A 113 -1.04 7.94 23.05
CA PHE A 113 0.27 8.58 23.21
C PHE A 113 0.45 9.78 22.26
N VAL A 114 -0.34 9.87 21.18
CA VAL A 114 -0.21 10.88 20.12
C VAL A 114 -0.03 12.31 20.64
N MET A 115 -0.84 12.72 21.63
CA MET A 115 -0.76 14.08 22.19
C MET A 115 0.58 14.34 22.89
N GLY A 116 1.08 13.37 23.67
CA GLY A 116 2.37 13.47 24.33
C GLY A 116 3.52 13.39 23.35
N ASP A 117 3.46 12.44 22.44
CA ASP A 117 4.49 12.20 21.43
C ASP A 117 4.72 13.42 20.54
N ILE A 118 3.65 14.05 20.05
CA ILE A 118 3.72 15.26 19.21
C ILE A 118 4.23 16.46 20.02
N ALA A 119 3.79 16.63 21.26
CA ALA A 119 4.25 17.75 22.10
C ALA A 119 5.76 17.67 22.37
N LEU A 120 6.26 16.48 22.70
CA LEU A 120 7.69 16.22 22.88
C LEU A 120 8.47 16.39 21.57
N ALA A 121 7.92 15.92 20.45
CA ALA A 121 8.57 16.05 19.14
C ALA A 121 8.67 17.51 18.69
N ALA A 122 7.65 18.33 18.95
CA ALA A 122 7.68 19.76 18.69
C ALA A 122 8.75 20.47 19.57
N GLY A 123 8.84 20.11 20.85
CA GLY A 123 9.89 20.58 21.74
C GLY A 123 11.29 20.17 21.24
N PHE A 124 11.43 18.94 20.77
CA PHE A 124 12.69 18.42 20.24
C PHE A 124 13.13 19.21 19.00
N ILE A 125 12.24 19.43 18.02
CA ILE A 125 12.57 20.21 16.82
C ILE A 125 12.97 21.65 17.17
N ALA A 126 12.30 22.25 18.16
CA ALA A 126 12.52 23.63 18.53
C ALA A 126 13.85 23.84 19.29
N TYR A 127 14.21 22.92 20.18
CA TYR A 127 15.25 23.17 21.19
C TYR A 127 16.41 22.17 21.18
N ALA A 128 16.23 20.94 20.68
CA ALA A 128 17.25 19.90 20.80
C ALA A 128 18.48 20.11 19.91
N GLY A 129 18.33 20.89 18.83
CA GLY A 129 19.33 21.05 17.77
C GLY A 129 20.76 21.32 18.24
N PRO A 130 21.03 22.32 19.08
CA PRO A 130 22.38 22.69 19.48
C PRO A 130 23.07 21.67 20.41
N PHE A 131 22.30 20.78 21.02
CA PHE A 131 22.80 19.90 22.08
C PHE A 131 23.46 18.63 21.54
N THR A 132 24.36 18.06 22.35
CA THR A 132 25.00 16.76 22.09
C THR A 132 24.02 15.61 22.31
N ALA A 133 24.31 14.43 21.73
CA ALA A 133 23.49 13.23 21.87
C ALA A 133 23.16 12.89 23.34
N GLU A 134 24.16 12.91 24.22
CA GLU A 134 23.97 12.62 25.65
C GLU A 134 23.05 13.63 26.34
N PHE A 135 23.18 14.92 25.99
CA PHE A 135 22.31 15.94 26.54
C PHE A 135 20.87 15.81 26.00
N ARG A 136 20.69 15.51 24.72
CA ARG A 136 19.37 15.23 24.13
C ARG A 136 18.69 14.05 24.82
N ALA A 137 19.41 12.95 25.05
CA ALA A 137 18.89 11.79 25.76
C ALA A 137 18.41 12.16 27.18
N ARG A 138 19.24 12.88 27.95
CA ARG A 138 18.85 13.36 29.29
C ARG A 138 17.65 14.30 29.26
N LEU A 139 17.61 15.21 28.29
CA LEU A 139 16.52 16.16 28.09
C LEU A 139 15.20 15.44 27.82
N ILE A 140 15.22 14.45 26.92
CA ILE A 140 14.06 13.60 26.61
C ILE A 140 13.61 12.83 27.85
N SER A 141 14.52 12.19 28.58
CA SER A 141 14.17 11.47 29.81
C SER A 141 13.50 12.38 30.84
N HIS A 142 14.00 13.60 31.01
CA HIS A 142 13.38 14.59 31.90
C HIS A 142 12.01 15.05 31.40
N TRP A 143 11.86 15.26 30.09
CA TRP A 143 10.58 15.64 29.50
C TRP A 143 9.54 14.53 29.62
N LEU A 144 9.93 13.26 29.48
CA LEU A 144 9.03 12.12 29.69
C LEU A 144 8.55 12.03 31.14
N THR A 145 9.44 12.22 32.12
CA THR A 145 9.06 12.28 33.54
C THR A 145 8.09 13.43 33.80
N ASN A 146 8.39 14.62 33.31
CA ASN A 146 7.52 15.79 33.48
C ASN A 146 6.16 15.62 32.78
N ALA A 147 6.14 14.97 31.61
CA ALA A 147 4.91 14.70 30.87
C ALA A 147 3.98 13.80 31.70
N GLN A 148 4.53 12.80 32.40
CA GLN A 148 3.77 11.95 33.30
C GLN A 148 3.16 12.73 34.47
N GLU A 149 3.90 13.67 35.06
CA GLU A 149 3.40 14.51 36.16
C GLU A 149 2.19 15.39 35.76
N VAL A 150 2.12 15.81 34.50
CA VAL A 150 1.01 16.62 33.96
C VAL A 150 -0.10 15.80 33.30
N ASN A 151 -0.11 14.48 33.48
CA ASN A 151 -1.03 13.53 32.83
C ASN A 151 -0.99 13.55 31.29
N LEU A 152 0.17 13.88 30.72
CA LEU A 152 0.42 13.78 29.29
C LEU A 152 1.15 12.46 29.00
N THR A 153 0.39 11.46 28.58
CA THR A 153 0.95 10.14 28.27
C THR A 153 1.69 10.18 26.93
N ALA A 154 2.94 9.75 26.92
CA ALA A 154 3.76 9.54 25.74
C ALA A 154 4.30 8.10 25.72
N ASP A 155 4.81 7.64 24.58
CA ASP A 155 5.43 6.32 24.48
C ASP A 155 6.63 6.19 25.47
N PRO A 156 6.70 5.16 26.33
CA PRO A 156 7.87 4.91 27.18
C PRO A 156 9.19 4.76 26.40
N ASN A 157 9.13 4.28 25.16
CA ASN A 157 10.28 4.11 24.25
C ASN A 157 10.31 5.24 23.20
N TRP A 158 9.98 6.45 23.62
CA TRP A 158 9.91 7.62 22.75
C TRP A 158 11.22 7.83 21.97
N LYS A 159 11.10 7.88 20.64
CA LYS A 159 12.14 8.36 19.73
C LYS A 159 11.50 9.30 18.71
N CYS A 160 12.13 10.46 18.50
CA CYS A 160 11.61 11.47 17.58
C CYS A 160 11.50 10.93 16.13
N SER A 161 12.46 10.08 15.72
CA SER A 161 12.48 9.43 14.41
C SER A 161 11.28 8.50 14.18
N ASN A 162 10.77 7.82 15.20
CA ASN A 162 9.61 6.92 15.06
C ASN A 162 8.30 7.69 14.83
N ILE A 163 8.25 8.96 15.22
CA ILE A 163 7.04 9.79 15.18
C ILE A 163 6.98 10.64 13.91
N LEU A 164 8.12 11.20 13.50
CA LEU A 164 8.17 12.22 12.45
C LEU A 164 8.87 11.78 11.15
N CYS A 165 9.48 10.59 11.15
CA CYS A 165 10.10 10.03 9.96
C CYS A 165 9.45 8.71 9.56
N GLU A 166 9.37 8.50 8.27
CA GLU A 166 9.12 7.17 7.72
C GLU A 166 10.46 6.42 7.55
N PRO A 167 10.50 5.10 7.77
CA PRO A 167 11.70 4.31 7.55
C PRO A 167 12.29 4.43 6.13
N ALA A 168 11.44 4.69 5.13
CA ALA A 168 11.88 4.90 3.74
C ALA A 168 12.68 6.20 3.58
N GLU A 169 12.25 7.28 4.24
CA GLU A 169 12.93 8.58 4.19
C GLU A 169 14.30 8.52 4.88
N ILE A 170 14.39 7.87 6.05
CA ILE A 170 15.67 7.66 6.74
C ILE A 170 16.65 6.89 5.84
N ARG A 171 16.16 5.87 5.12
CA ARG A 171 16.99 5.12 4.16
C ARG A 171 17.46 5.99 3.01
N GLU A 172 16.61 6.85 2.47
CA GLU A 172 17.02 7.80 1.45
C GLU A 172 18.15 8.70 1.96
N TRP A 173 18.04 9.21 3.19
CA TRP A 173 19.13 10.00 3.80
C TRP A 173 20.42 9.20 3.90
N ASN A 174 20.34 7.94 4.30
CA ASN A 174 21.51 7.05 4.40
C ASN A 174 22.17 6.81 3.04
N ILE A 175 21.37 6.59 1.99
CA ILE A 175 21.86 6.48 0.60
C ILE A 175 22.57 7.77 0.17
N LYS A 176 22.06 8.93 0.59
CA LYS A 176 22.69 10.24 0.35
C LYS A 176 23.86 10.54 1.30
N SER A 177 24.40 9.52 1.99
CA SER A 177 25.59 9.57 2.85
C SER A 177 25.39 10.19 4.24
N LEU A 178 24.15 10.24 4.74
CA LEU A 178 23.94 10.43 6.18
C LEU A 178 24.28 9.12 6.91
N PRO A 179 25.00 9.15 8.04
CA PRO A 179 25.22 7.94 8.83
C PRO A 179 23.94 7.42 9.49
N THR A 180 23.96 6.14 9.84
CA THR A 180 22.81 5.41 10.39
C THR A 180 22.63 5.56 11.90
N ASP A 181 23.53 6.28 12.57
CA ASP A 181 23.46 6.47 14.02
C ASP A 181 22.28 7.39 14.41
N ASP A 182 21.77 7.21 15.64
CA ASP A 182 20.59 7.92 16.14
C ASP A 182 20.78 9.46 16.07
N LEU A 183 21.98 9.97 16.40
CA LEU A 183 22.25 11.42 16.36
C LEU A 183 22.20 11.96 14.92
N SER A 184 22.79 11.25 13.96
CA SER A 184 22.74 11.62 12.55
C SER A 184 21.32 11.64 12.00
N VAL A 185 20.49 10.65 12.34
CA VAL A 185 19.08 10.60 11.96
C VAL A 185 18.29 11.76 12.58
N GLU A 186 18.49 12.03 13.87
CA GLU A 186 17.89 13.19 14.55
C GLU A 186 18.31 14.52 13.90
N ASN A 187 19.58 14.65 13.53
CA ASN A 187 20.09 15.82 12.83
C ASN A 187 19.46 15.98 11.44
N GLY A 188 19.28 14.88 10.72
CA GLY A 188 18.56 14.86 9.44
C GLY A 188 17.10 15.31 9.59
N LEU A 189 16.43 14.85 10.65
CA LEU A 189 15.08 15.30 11.01
C LEU A 189 15.05 16.81 11.31
N LEU A 190 15.98 17.32 12.12
CA LEU A 190 16.04 18.74 12.48
C LEU A 190 16.28 19.64 11.26
N VAL A 191 17.11 19.19 10.32
CA VAL A 191 17.38 19.89 9.06
C VAL A 191 16.14 19.93 8.17
N THR A 192 15.37 18.85 8.09
CA THR A 192 14.24 18.72 7.15
C THR A 192 12.92 19.26 7.70
N ARG A 193 12.66 19.10 9.00
CA ARG A 193 11.42 19.52 9.67
C ARG A 193 11.50 20.88 10.35
N GLY A 194 12.70 21.46 10.46
CA GLY A 194 12.91 22.77 11.05
C GLY A 194 12.16 23.88 10.31
N ARG A 195 11.44 24.74 11.06
CA ARG A 195 10.76 25.92 10.49
C ARG A 195 11.74 27.00 10.02
N ARG A 196 12.81 27.22 10.78
CA ARG A 196 13.90 28.15 10.44
C ARG A 196 14.99 27.42 9.67
N TRP A 197 15.79 28.16 8.92
CA TRP A 197 16.87 27.56 8.16
C TRP A 197 17.92 26.93 9.08
N PRO A 198 18.42 25.72 8.75
CA PRO A 198 19.39 25.03 9.58
C PRO A 198 20.78 25.64 9.44
N LEU A 199 21.42 25.90 10.58
CA LEU A 199 22.84 26.17 10.70
C LEU A 199 23.50 24.95 11.34
N MET A 200 24.27 24.23 10.54
CA MET A 200 24.94 23.00 10.93
C MET A 200 26.36 23.30 11.41
N ILE A 201 26.63 22.99 12.68
CA ILE A 201 27.97 22.99 13.27
C ILE A 201 28.63 21.68 12.84
N ASP A 202 29.40 21.73 11.75
CA ASP A 202 29.88 20.56 11.03
C ASP A 202 31.40 20.64 10.76
N PRO A 203 32.25 20.45 11.79
CA PRO A 203 33.71 20.49 11.63
C PRO A 203 34.25 19.46 10.65
N GLN A 204 33.60 18.30 10.59
CA GLN A 204 34.00 17.15 9.76
C GLN A 204 33.42 17.20 8.32
N GLY A 205 32.53 18.15 8.02
CA GLY A 205 31.92 18.30 6.69
C GLY A 205 30.91 17.19 6.33
N GLN A 206 30.39 16.45 7.31
CA GLN A 206 29.42 15.38 7.10
C GLN A 206 28.08 15.92 6.61
N GLY A 207 27.52 16.90 7.32
CA GLY A 207 26.26 17.56 6.95
C GLY A 207 26.38 18.26 5.60
N ASN A 208 27.51 18.91 5.34
CA ASN A 208 27.80 19.54 4.05
C ASN A 208 27.74 18.54 2.88
N ARG A 209 28.44 17.40 3.00
CA ARG A 209 28.41 16.33 1.99
C ARG A 209 27.01 15.76 1.79
N TRP A 210 26.28 15.54 2.89
CA TRP A 210 24.91 15.04 2.83
C TRP A 210 23.98 15.98 2.06
N ILE A 211 23.99 17.29 2.35
CA ILE A 211 23.16 18.27 1.60
C ILE A 211 23.52 18.31 0.12
N ARG A 212 24.82 18.25 -0.22
CA ARG A 212 25.29 18.20 -1.61
C ARG A 212 24.74 17.00 -2.36
N ASN A 213 24.74 15.82 -1.72
CA ASN A 213 24.20 14.60 -2.32
C ASN A 213 22.67 14.64 -2.42
N MET A 214 22.00 15.14 -1.38
CA MET A 214 20.54 15.26 -1.32
C MET A 214 19.99 16.20 -2.39
N LYS A 215 20.68 17.31 -2.67
CA LYS A 215 20.25 18.32 -3.66
C LYS A 215 20.96 18.23 -5.01
N LYS A 216 21.68 17.13 -5.26
CA LYS A 216 22.42 16.91 -6.51
C LYS A 216 21.52 16.93 -7.74
N ASP A 217 20.34 16.31 -7.65
CA ASP A 217 19.43 16.12 -8.77
C ASP A 217 18.46 17.30 -8.96
N THR A 218 18.21 18.08 -7.90
CA THR A 218 17.28 19.23 -7.90
C THR A 218 17.96 20.58 -8.08
N GLY A 219 19.29 20.63 -8.02
CA GLY A 219 20.08 21.86 -8.13
C GLY A 219 20.44 22.46 -6.78
N LEU A 220 21.72 22.83 -6.64
CA LEU A 220 22.29 23.41 -5.42
C LEU A 220 23.25 24.56 -5.75
N GLY A 221 22.91 25.77 -5.31
CA GLY A 221 23.79 26.92 -5.32
C GLY A 221 24.75 26.89 -4.13
N ILE A 222 26.05 26.75 -4.37
CA ILE A 222 27.05 26.77 -3.30
C ILE A 222 27.66 28.16 -3.21
N ILE A 223 27.62 28.75 -2.02
CA ILE A 223 28.14 30.10 -1.77
C ILE A 223 29.06 30.13 -0.54
N LYS A 224 29.96 31.11 -0.54
CA LYS A 224 30.79 31.51 0.61
C LYS A 224 30.70 33.01 0.75
N LEU A 225 30.75 33.54 1.98
CA LEU A 225 30.73 34.99 2.20
C LEU A 225 31.94 35.71 1.58
N SER A 226 33.04 34.99 1.39
CA SER A 226 34.24 35.50 0.71
C SER A 226 34.10 35.58 -0.82
N THR A 227 33.09 34.93 -1.41
CA THR A 227 32.91 34.92 -2.86
C THR A 227 32.26 36.23 -3.31
N PRO A 228 32.87 36.99 -4.23
CA PRO A 228 32.25 38.21 -4.74
C PRO A 228 30.94 37.88 -5.48
N ASN A 229 29.94 38.75 -5.33
CA ASN A 229 28.62 38.62 -5.95
C ASN A 229 27.83 37.34 -5.57
N PHE A 230 28.05 36.77 -4.37
CA PHE A 230 27.28 35.61 -3.91
C PHE A 230 25.76 35.88 -3.87
N LEU A 231 25.35 37.13 -3.62
CA LEU A 231 23.93 37.54 -3.61
C LEU A 231 23.24 37.22 -4.93
N ARG A 232 23.91 37.41 -6.08
CA ARG A 232 23.33 37.11 -7.39
C ARG A 232 23.02 35.61 -7.55
N THR A 233 23.85 34.74 -6.99
CA THR A 233 23.57 33.29 -6.96
C THR A 233 22.34 33.00 -6.11
N VAL A 234 22.22 33.66 -4.96
CA VAL A 234 21.05 33.55 -4.07
C VAL A 234 19.78 34.00 -4.78
N GLU A 235 19.80 35.15 -5.46
CA GLU A 235 18.66 35.69 -6.23
C GLU A 235 18.17 34.69 -7.29
N ASN A 236 19.11 34.11 -8.06
CA ASN A 236 18.78 33.14 -9.09
C ASN A 236 18.16 31.87 -8.48
N CYS A 237 18.74 31.35 -7.40
CA CYS A 237 18.20 30.18 -6.72
C CYS A 237 16.82 30.43 -6.12
N ILE A 238 16.56 31.62 -5.54
CA ILE A 238 15.23 32.00 -5.03
C ILE A 238 14.20 32.01 -6.15
N ARG A 239 14.56 32.55 -7.32
CA ARG A 239 13.65 32.61 -8.48
C ARG A 239 13.34 31.22 -9.04
N GLU A 240 14.34 30.35 -9.12
CA GLU A 240 14.21 29.00 -9.68
C GLU A 240 13.64 27.98 -8.69
N GLY A 241 13.66 28.27 -7.38
CA GLY A 241 13.31 27.31 -6.33
C GLY A 241 14.45 26.36 -5.95
N ASN A 242 15.67 26.62 -6.43
CA ASN A 242 16.84 25.80 -6.16
C ASN A 242 17.34 26.01 -4.72
N ALA A 243 17.93 24.97 -4.13
CA ALA A 243 18.50 25.08 -2.79
C ALA A 243 19.81 25.89 -2.81
N VAL A 244 20.14 26.56 -1.70
CA VAL A 244 21.44 27.21 -1.50
C VAL A 244 22.14 26.66 -0.27
N LEU A 245 23.43 26.37 -0.39
CA LEU A 245 24.32 25.97 0.70
C LEU A 245 25.39 27.04 0.94
N LEU A 246 25.30 27.71 2.08
CA LEU A 246 26.29 28.66 2.57
C LEU A 246 27.36 27.93 3.39
N GLU A 247 28.61 27.99 2.94
CA GLU A 247 29.72 27.27 3.53
C GLU A 247 30.65 28.13 4.38
N ASN A 248 31.18 27.52 5.44
CA ASN A 248 32.21 28.07 6.32
C ASN A 248 31.81 29.42 6.93
N VAL A 249 30.57 29.49 7.46
CA VAL A 249 30.16 30.65 8.25
C VAL A 249 30.94 30.67 9.55
N GLU A 250 31.45 31.84 9.92
CA GLU A 250 32.10 32.06 11.21
C GLU A 250 31.05 32.47 12.26
N GLU A 251 31.36 33.37 13.19
CA GLU A 251 30.41 33.78 14.23
C GLU A 251 29.46 34.89 13.77
N VAL A 252 29.73 35.49 12.60
CA VAL A 252 28.98 36.60 12.03
C VAL A 252 28.35 36.18 10.70
N LEU A 253 27.07 36.47 10.54
CA LEU A 253 26.34 36.35 9.28
C LEU A 253 26.26 37.72 8.59
N ASP A 254 26.40 37.73 7.27
CA ASP A 254 26.25 38.95 6.49
C ASP A 254 24.80 39.48 6.58
N PRO A 255 24.58 40.74 7.03
CA PRO A 255 23.24 41.32 7.16
C PRO A 255 22.44 41.34 5.85
N SER A 256 23.09 41.32 4.69
CA SER A 256 22.40 41.25 3.38
C SER A 256 21.57 39.98 3.20
N LEU A 257 21.85 38.91 3.95
CA LEU A 257 21.09 37.66 3.95
C LEU A 257 19.89 37.67 4.91
N GLU A 258 19.74 38.71 5.74
CA GLU A 258 18.68 38.79 6.75
C GLU A 258 17.26 38.62 6.18
N PRO A 259 16.89 39.21 5.02
CA PRO A 259 15.58 38.99 4.42
C PRO A 259 15.32 37.51 4.09
N VAL A 260 16.35 36.76 3.68
CA VAL A 260 16.27 35.33 3.39
C VAL A 260 16.17 34.52 4.67
N LEU A 261 17.00 34.84 5.66
CA LEU A 261 17.06 34.13 6.94
C LEU A 261 15.73 34.23 7.70
N LEU A 262 15.14 35.42 7.73
CA LEU A 262 13.86 35.70 8.38
C LEU A 262 12.64 35.36 7.51
N LYS A 263 12.85 34.92 6.25
CA LYS A 263 11.78 34.65 5.27
C LYS A 263 10.83 35.84 5.13
N GLN A 264 11.38 37.04 4.93
CA GLN A 264 10.63 38.30 4.76
C GLN A 264 9.96 38.38 3.37
N VAL A 265 9.07 37.43 3.10
CA VAL A 265 8.30 37.33 1.86
C VAL A 265 7.05 38.21 1.98
N PHE A 266 6.77 38.98 0.95
CA PHE A 266 5.58 39.82 0.86
C PHE A 266 4.87 39.61 -0.48
N LYS A 267 3.55 39.85 -0.51
CA LYS A 267 2.74 39.70 -1.71
C LYS A 267 2.55 41.05 -2.39
N LYS A 268 2.89 41.15 -3.68
CA LYS A 268 2.71 42.35 -4.50
C LYS A 268 2.26 41.94 -5.90
N GLY A 269 1.15 42.51 -6.37
CA GLY A 269 0.60 42.18 -7.70
C GLY A 269 0.22 40.71 -7.87
N GLY A 270 -0.17 40.02 -6.78
CA GLY A 270 -0.54 38.60 -6.82
C GLY A 270 0.62 37.61 -6.70
N GLN A 271 1.87 38.05 -6.82
CA GLN A 271 3.07 37.22 -6.70
C GLN A 271 3.73 37.39 -5.32
N PHE A 272 4.35 36.32 -4.82
CA PHE A 272 5.23 36.38 -3.66
C PHE A 272 6.60 36.90 -4.08
N LEU A 273 7.10 37.90 -3.36
CA LEU A 273 8.40 38.53 -3.60
C LEU A 273 9.20 38.58 -2.30
N LEU A 274 10.52 38.56 -2.43
CA LEU A 274 11.46 38.77 -1.33
C LEU A 274 12.43 39.90 -1.73
N ARG A 275 12.59 40.90 -0.87
CA ARG A 275 13.52 42.02 -1.12
C ARG A 275 14.93 41.55 -0.76
N LEU A 276 15.84 41.50 -1.74
CA LEU A 276 17.26 41.23 -1.50
C LEU A 276 18.09 42.40 -2.02
N GLY A 277 18.81 43.07 -1.13
CA GLY A 277 19.48 44.34 -1.45
C GLY A 277 18.47 45.39 -1.95
N SER A 278 18.65 45.88 -3.18
CA SER A 278 17.73 46.85 -3.80
C SER A 278 16.62 46.21 -4.63
N GLU A 279 16.68 44.91 -4.93
CA GLU A 279 15.82 44.23 -5.91
C GLU A 279 14.66 43.46 -5.24
N ASP A 280 13.47 43.51 -5.87
CA ASP A 280 12.33 42.67 -5.51
C ASP A 280 12.42 41.35 -6.31
N VAL A 281 12.79 40.24 -5.65
CA VAL A 281 12.98 38.94 -6.31
C VAL A 281 11.71 38.08 -6.21
N PRO A 282 11.20 37.51 -7.31
CA PRO A 282 10.13 36.52 -7.25
C PRO A 282 10.51 35.32 -6.37
N TYR A 283 9.70 35.04 -5.37
CA TYR A 283 9.96 34.00 -4.38
C TYR A 283 9.26 32.69 -4.78
N ASN A 284 10.05 31.63 -4.98
CA ASN A 284 9.54 30.28 -5.14
C ASN A 284 9.47 29.57 -3.78
N GLU A 285 8.32 28.96 -3.46
CA GLU A 285 8.08 28.26 -2.19
C GLU A 285 8.94 26.99 -2.02
N ASP A 286 9.43 26.41 -3.11
CA ASP A 286 10.33 25.26 -3.09
C ASP A 286 11.77 25.61 -2.67
N PHE A 287 12.12 26.90 -2.65
CA PHE A 287 13.44 27.38 -2.24
C PHE A 287 13.81 26.88 -0.85
N ARG A 288 15.06 26.44 -0.68
CA ARG A 288 15.62 26.02 0.62
C ARG A 288 17.00 26.63 0.84
N PHE A 289 17.32 27.00 2.08
CA PHE A 289 18.60 27.59 2.47
C PHE A 289 19.25 26.78 3.59
N PHE A 290 20.52 26.42 3.43
CA PHE A 290 21.31 25.63 4.37
C PHE A 290 22.59 26.38 4.72
N VAL A 291 22.99 26.35 5.99
CA VAL A 291 24.21 26.99 6.46
C VAL A 291 25.10 25.96 7.15
N THR A 292 26.41 26.01 6.88
CA THR A 292 27.40 25.15 7.51
C THR A 292 28.56 25.97 8.08
N THR A 293 29.07 25.57 9.24
CA THR A 293 30.31 26.09 9.81
C THR A 293 31.27 24.93 10.08
N LYS A 294 32.58 25.19 9.93
CA LYS A 294 33.64 24.24 10.32
C LYS A 294 34.13 24.47 11.75
N MET A 295 33.69 25.53 12.41
CA MET A 295 34.10 25.81 13.78
C MET A 295 33.42 24.81 14.71
N ALA A 296 34.20 24.12 15.54
CA ALA A 296 33.67 23.09 16.44
C ALA A 296 32.85 23.68 17.60
N ASN A 297 33.20 24.87 18.06
CA ASN A 297 32.52 25.53 19.17
C ASN A 297 32.31 27.03 18.89
N PRO A 298 31.44 27.37 17.92
CA PRO A 298 31.14 28.76 17.58
C PRO A 298 30.36 29.46 18.71
N HIS A 299 30.71 30.69 19.03
CA HIS A 299 29.93 31.52 19.96
C HIS A 299 28.96 32.43 19.22
N TYR A 300 27.76 31.91 18.93
CA TYR A 300 26.71 32.70 18.28
C TYR A 300 26.01 33.62 19.26
N LEU A 301 25.84 34.89 18.85
CA LEU A 301 24.99 35.84 19.55
C LEU A 301 23.52 35.38 19.55
N PRO A 302 22.73 35.72 20.59
CA PRO A 302 21.31 35.36 20.64
C PRO A 302 20.51 35.78 19.40
N GLU A 303 20.91 36.88 18.76
CA GLU A 303 20.34 37.36 17.51
C GLU A 303 20.41 36.33 16.37
N ILE A 304 21.50 35.57 16.28
CA ILE A 304 21.64 34.52 15.27
C ILE A 304 20.76 33.32 15.65
N CYS A 305 20.76 32.93 16.92
CA CYS A 305 19.99 31.80 17.43
C CYS A 305 18.46 31.97 17.30
N ILE A 306 17.96 33.21 17.19
CA ILE A 306 16.54 33.46 16.87
C ILE A 306 16.25 33.35 15.38
N LYS A 307 17.20 33.70 14.50
CA LYS A 307 17.06 33.72 13.04
C LYS A 307 17.17 32.31 12.42
N VAL A 308 18.07 31.48 12.92
CA VAL A 308 18.34 30.13 12.39
C VAL A 308 18.10 29.04 13.42
N THR A 309 17.93 27.80 12.97
CA THR A 309 17.96 26.63 13.86
C THR A 309 19.40 26.10 13.89
N VAL A 310 20.09 26.29 15.01
CA VAL A 310 21.44 25.74 15.20
C VAL A 310 21.35 24.25 15.47
N ILE A 311 22.13 23.45 14.73
CA ILE A 311 22.14 21.99 14.82
C ILE A 311 23.59 21.53 14.98
N ASN A 312 23.83 20.74 16.01
CA ASN A 312 25.15 20.18 16.27
C ASN A 312 25.38 18.91 15.44
N PHE A 313 26.21 19.02 14.40
CA PHE A 313 26.67 17.92 13.55
C PHE A 313 28.04 17.38 13.95
N THR A 314 28.56 17.77 15.12
CA THR A 314 29.84 17.27 15.62
C THR A 314 29.76 15.76 15.82
N VAL A 315 30.66 15.03 15.18
CA VAL A 315 30.77 13.58 15.30
C VAL A 315 31.09 13.21 16.76
N THR A 316 30.40 12.21 17.29
CA THR A 316 30.64 11.67 18.64
C THR A 316 31.55 10.45 18.60
N LEU A 317 32.14 10.06 19.73
CA LEU A 317 33.01 8.88 19.82
C LEU A 317 32.30 7.59 19.38
N LEU A 318 31.07 7.38 19.85
CA LEU A 318 30.23 6.25 19.46
C LEU A 318 29.81 6.34 17.99
N GLY A 319 29.39 7.52 17.52
CA GLY A 319 29.00 7.70 16.12
C GLY A 319 30.15 7.47 15.15
N LEU A 320 31.37 7.90 15.51
CA LEU A 320 32.57 7.61 14.72
C LEU A 320 32.95 6.12 14.78
N GLU A 321 32.82 5.50 15.95
CA GLU A 321 33.06 4.07 16.10
C GLU A 321 32.17 3.26 15.17
N ASP A 322 30.85 3.52 15.16
CA ASP A 322 29.92 2.81 14.28
C ASP A 322 30.22 3.02 12.79
N GLN A 323 30.62 4.24 12.41
CA GLN A 323 31.06 4.54 11.03
C GLN A 323 32.33 3.77 10.68
N LEU A 324 33.33 3.76 11.57
CA LEU A 324 34.60 3.08 11.35
C LEU A 324 34.44 1.56 11.33
N VAL A 325 33.50 0.99 12.10
CA VAL A 325 33.18 -0.45 12.02
C VAL A 325 32.73 -0.79 10.59
N ALA A 326 31.82 0.00 10.02
CA ALA A 326 31.34 -0.23 8.65
C ALA A 326 32.49 -0.12 7.63
N ASP A 327 33.38 0.85 7.79
CA ASP A 327 34.56 1.01 6.92
C ASP A 327 35.57 -0.14 7.08
N VAL A 328 35.82 -0.61 8.30
CA VAL A 328 36.72 -1.76 8.56
C VAL A 328 36.14 -3.03 7.93
N VAL A 329 34.85 -3.31 8.12
CA VAL A 329 34.18 -4.46 7.50
C VAL A 329 34.28 -4.37 5.98
N LYS A 330 34.05 -3.19 5.40
CA LYS A 330 34.13 -2.99 3.95
C LYS A 330 35.52 -3.28 3.37
N ASN A 331 36.59 -3.02 4.12
CA ASN A 331 37.96 -3.28 3.67
C ASN A 331 38.45 -4.70 3.97
N GLU A 332 38.16 -5.24 5.16
CA GLU A 332 38.62 -6.56 5.59
C GLU A 332 37.76 -7.71 5.04
N ARG A 333 36.44 -7.48 4.94
CA ARG A 333 35.43 -8.44 4.49
C ARG A 333 34.46 -7.79 3.50
N PRO A 334 34.94 -7.40 2.31
CA PRO A 334 34.10 -6.78 1.29
C PRO A 334 32.92 -7.67 0.88
N ASP A 335 33.11 -8.99 0.93
CA ASP A 335 32.07 -10.00 0.67
C ASP A 335 30.87 -9.85 1.63
N LEU A 336 31.13 -9.65 2.93
CA LEU A 336 30.07 -9.44 3.92
C LEU A 336 29.45 -8.04 3.80
N ALA A 337 30.23 -7.03 3.46
CA ALA A 337 29.71 -5.68 3.26
C ALA A 337 28.76 -5.61 2.05
N GLU A 338 29.12 -6.24 0.93
CA GLU A 338 28.27 -6.37 -0.26
C GLU A 338 27.01 -7.20 0.04
N LEU A 339 27.17 -8.33 0.73
CA LEU A 339 26.02 -9.16 1.14
C LEU A 339 25.06 -8.37 2.03
N ARG A 340 25.56 -7.66 3.05
CA ARG A 340 24.75 -6.78 3.91
C ARG A 340 24.01 -5.73 3.10
N ALA A 341 24.71 -5.03 2.20
CA ALA A 341 24.09 -4.00 1.36
C ALA A 341 22.96 -4.57 0.49
N ASN A 342 23.18 -5.74 -0.12
CA ASN A 342 22.18 -6.43 -0.94
C ASN A 342 20.97 -6.87 -0.10
N LEU A 343 21.19 -7.42 1.10
CA LEU A 343 20.11 -7.82 2.01
C LEU A 343 19.29 -6.62 2.48
N VAL A 344 19.93 -5.47 2.78
CA VAL A 344 19.22 -4.23 3.16
C VAL A 344 18.30 -3.77 2.03
N VAL A 345 18.79 -3.77 0.78
CA VAL A 345 18.00 -3.40 -0.39
C VAL A 345 16.86 -4.39 -0.63
N GLN A 346 17.12 -5.70 -0.48
CA GLN A 346 16.11 -6.74 -0.65
C GLN A 346 14.98 -6.62 0.38
N ILE A 347 15.30 -6.45 1.67
CA ILE A 347 14.31 -6.23 2.73
C ILE A 347 13.50 -4.94 2.46
N ALA A 348 14.15 -3.89 1.92
CA ALA A 348 13.45 -2.67 1.52
C ALA A 348 12.41 -2.93 0.44
N ALA A 349 12.82 -3.62 -0.63
CA ALA A 349 11.97 -3.93 -1.77
C ALA A 349 10.80 -4.84 -1.36
N ASP A 350 11.08 -5.88 -0.58
CA ASP A 350 10.06 -6.81 -0.10
C ASP A 350 9.05 -6.10 0.83
N LYS A 351 9.51 -5.20 1.71
CA LYS A 351 8.61 -4.40 2.57
C LYS A 351 7.74 -3.44 1.76
N ALA A 352 8.32 -2.72 0.79
CA ALA A 352 7.58 -1.83 -0.08
C ALA A 352 6.55 -2.58 -0.93
N GLU A 353 6.90 -3.78 -1.40
CA GLU A 353 5.98 -4.65 -2.14
C GLU A 353 4.84 -5.15 -1.24
N MET A 354 5.12 -5.51 0.01
CA MET A 354 4.09 -5.87 0.99
C MET A 354 3.09 -4.73 1.24
N ASP A 355 3.57 -3.51 1.45
CA ASP A 355 2.72 -2.33 1.65
C ASP A 355 1.88 -2.03 0.39
N ARG A 356 2.47 -2.20 -0.80
CA ARG A 356 1.78 -2.05 -2.08
C ARG A 356 0.67 -3.09 -2.27
N LEU A 357 0.96 -4.36 -1.94
CA LEU A 357 -0.03 -5.44 -2.01
C LEU A 357 -1.18 -5.21 -1.04
N GLU A 358 -0.90 -4.70 0.16
CA GLU A 358 -1.94 -4.34 1.14
C GLU A 358 -2.87 -3.24 0.61
N GLN A 359 -2.29 -2.15 0.10
CA GLN A 359 -3.07 -1.06 -0.49
C GLN A 359 -3.89 -1.53 -1.69
N LEU A 360 -3.33 -2.44 -2.51
CA LEU A 360 -4.04 -3.04 -3.64
C LEU A 360 -5.23 -3.87 -3.17
N ILE A 361 -5.05 -4.73 -2.15
CA ILE A 361 -6.13 -5.56 -1.60
C ILE A 361 -7.24 -4.67 -1.02
N LEU A 362 -6.88 -3.66 -0.23
CA LEU A 362 -7.86 -2.72 0.34
C LEU A 362 -8.63 -1.97 -0.76
N LYS A 363 -7.94 -1.52 -1.80
CA LYS A 363 -8.57 -0.87 -2.95
C LYS A 363 -9.54 -1.80 -3.65
N LEU A 364 -9.11 -3.01 -3.98
CA LEU A 364 -9.93 -4.01 -4.66
C LEU A 364 -11.17 -4.40 -3.84
N LEU A 365 -11.04 -4.54 -2.52
CA LEU A 365 -12.16 -4.80 -1.61
C LEU A 365 -13.12 -3.61 -1.51
N SER A 366 -12.61 -2.38 -1.57
CA SER A 366 -13.44 -1.17 -1.54
C SER A 366 -14.20 -0.92 -2.85
N GLU A 367 -13.64 -1.36 -3.98
CA GLU A 367 -14.23 -1.24 -5.31
C GLU A 367 -15.15 -2.42 -5.65
N ALA A 368 -14.98 -3.55 -4.95
CA ALA A 368 -15.88 -4.69 -5.07
C ALA A 368 -17.28 -4.32 -4.59
N GLY A 369 -18.27 -4.51 -5.45
CA GLY A 369 -19.68 -4.30 -5.13
C GLY A 369 -20.24 -5.38 -4.20
N ASP A 370 -21.57 -5.47 -4.12
CA ASP A 370 -22.26 -6.37 -3.19
C ASP A 370 -21.99 -7.88 -3.42
N ASP A 371 -21.52 -8.29 -4.61
CA ASP A 371 -21.19 -9.68 -4.94
C ASP A 371 -19.70 -9.90 -5.21
N LEU A 372 -18.95 -10.14 -4.14
CA LEU A 372 -17.52 -10.49 -4.15
C LEU A 372 -17.20 -11.81 -4.87
N LEU A 373 -18.17 -12.73 -4.99
CA LEU A 373 -17.96 -14.06 -5.56
C LEU A 373 -18.13 -14.08 -7.09
N ALA A 374 -18.75 -13.02 -7.65
CA ALA A 374 -18.87 -12.86 -9.09
C ALA A 374 -17.57 -12.40 -9.76
N ASP A 375 -16.71 -11.67 -9.02
CA ASP A 375 -15.48 -11.09 -9.55
C ASP A 375 -14.32 -12.10 -9.56
N ASP A 376 -14.12 -12.74 -10.72
CA ASP A 376 -13.02 -13.70 -10.92
C ASP A 376 -11.65 -13.01 -10.88
N THR A 377 -11.56 -11.76 -11.32
CA THR A 377 -10.31 -10.98 -11.32
C THR A 377 -9.86 -10.64 -9.91
N LEU A 378 -10.79 -10.29 -9.02
CA LEU A 378 -10.52 -10.07 -7.60
C LEU A 378 -9.91 -11.33 -6.97
N ILE A 379 -10.54 -12.49 -7.17
CA ILE A 379 -10.13 -13.74 -6.53
C ILE A 379 -8.76 -14.20 -7.01
N VAL A 380 -8.50 -14.12 -8.32
CA VAL A 380 -7.19 -14.47 -8.88
C VAL A 380 -6.10 -13.53 -8.37
N THR A 381 -6.39 -12.22 -8.34
CA THR A 381 -5.42 -11.22 -7.86
C THR A 381 -5.12 -11.41 -6.37
N LEU A 382 -6.13 -11.78 -5.57
CA LEU A 382 -5.98 -11.99 -4.14
C LEU A 382 -5.19 -13.27 -3.82
N ASP A 383 -5.40 -14.36 -4.56
CA ASP A 383 -4.59 -15.58 -4.47
C ASP A 383 -3.13 -15.34 -4.87
N GLN A 384 -2.89 -14.59 -5.95
CA GLN A 384 -1.54 -14.19 -6.37
C GLN A 384 -0.87 -13.29 -5.32
N SER A 385 -1.58 -12.28 -4.82
CA SER A 385 -1.06 -11.35 -3.81
C SER A 385 -0.68 -12.08 -2.53
N LYS A 386 -1.47 -13.08 -2.11
CA LYS A 386 -1.15 -13.94 -0.96
C LYS A 386 0.16 -14.70 -1.19
N LYS A 387 0.30 -15.39 -2.32
CA LYS A 387 1.50 -16.17 -2.66
C LYS A 387 2.75 -15.30 -2.69
N THR A 388 2.64 -14.12 -3.31
CA THR A 388 3.73 -13.14 -3.31
C THR A 388 4.05 -12.68 -1.90
N GLY A 389 3.04 -12.36 -1.08
CA GLY A 389 3.21 -11.89 0.29
C GLY A 389 3.83 -12.94 1.22
N ASP A 390 3.44 -14.20 1.12
CA ASP A 390 4.03 -15.29 1.89
C ASP A 390 5.51 -15.51 1.47
N SER A 391 5.80 -15.45 0.17
CA SER A 391 7.18 -15.52 -0.33
C SER A 391 8.04 -14.32 0.12
N CYS A 392 7.49 -13.11 0.14
CA CYS A 392 8.16 -11.93 0.69
C CYS A 392 8.48 -12.11 2.18
N LYS A 393 7.53 -12.63 2.97
CA LYS A 393 7.75 -12.89 4.41
C LYS A 393 8.87 -13.90 4.65
N GLU A 394 8.89 -15.00 3.89
CA GLU A 394 9.94 -16.01 4.00
C GLU A 394 11.31 -15.42 3.63
N ARG A 395 11.40 -14.65 2.53
CA ARG A 395 12.64 -13.97 2.14
C ARG A 395 13.11 -12.96 3.18
N MET A 396 12.19 -12.18 3.75
CA MET A 396 12.51 -11.21 4.81
C MET A 396 13.01 -11.91 6.06
N ALA A 397 12.36 -12.99 6.50
CA ALA A 397 12.78 -13.76 7.67
C ALA A 397 14.19 -14.36 7.49
N SER A 398 14.47 -14.94 6.32
CA SER A 398 15.81 -15.46 6.00
C SER A 398 16.86 -14.34 5.94
N ALA A 399 16.51 -13.18 5.36
CA ALA A 399 17.41 -12.04 5.29
C ALA A 399 17.72 -11.45 6.68
N GLU A 400 16.73 -11.41 7.58
CA GLU A 400 16.93 -10.98 8.97
C GLU A 400 17.84 -11.94 9.76
N GLU A 401 17.74 -13.25 9.53
CA GLU A 401 18.64 -14.24 10.12
C GLU A 401 20.07 -14.05 9.63
N SER A 402 20.27 -13.93 8.32
CA SER A 402 21.60 -13.63 7.74
C SER A 402 22.16 -12.29 8.22
N MET A 403 21.32 -11.27 8.43
CA MET A 403 21.78 -9.99 9.01
C MET A 403 22.32 -10.15 10.42
N LYS A 404 21.67 -10.97 11.26
CA LYS A 404 22.17 -11.25 12.62
C LYS A 404 23.53 -11.92 12.59
N GLU A 405 23.70 -12.92 11.72
CA GLU A 405 25.01 -13.57 11.53
C GLU A 405 26.08 -12.58 11.08
N ILE A 406 25.75 -11.67 10.16
CA ILE A 406 26.67 -10.61 9.71
C ILE A 406 26.99 -9.65 10.86
N ASP A 407 26.02 -9.26 11.67
CA ASP A 407 26.22 -8.39 12.83
C ASP A 407 27.15 -9.05 13.86
N GLU A 408 26.98 -10.33 14.15
CA GLU A 408 27.89 -11.08 15.04
C GLU A 408 29.34 -11.07 14.55
N VAL A 409 29.56 -11.27 13.24
CA VAL A 409 30.91 -11.19 12.66
C VAL A 409 31.44 -9.76 12.66
N THR A 410 30.57 -8.77 12.47
CA THR A 410 30.92 -7.34 12.50
C THR A 410 31.37 -6.91 13.90
N GLU A 411 30.74 -7.41 14.95
CA GLU A 411 31.11 -7.13 16.34
C GLU A 411 32.53 -7.61 16.70
N VAL A 412 33.04 -8.66 16.06
CA VAL A 412 34.44 -9.12 16.25
C VAL A 412 35.44 -8.04 15.82
N LEU A 413 35.08 -7.21 14.83
CA LEU A 413 35.92 -6.13 14.32
C LEU A 413 35.72 -4.81 15.07
N ARG A 414 34.70 -4.71 15.94
CA ARG A 414 34.41 -3.49 16.72
C ARG A 414 35.60 -2.96 17.53
N PRO A 415 36.40 -3.79 18.24
CA PRO A 415 37.55 -3.29 19.01
C PRO A 415 38.57 -2.50 18.18
N CYS A 416 38.71 -2.81 16.89
CA CYS A 416 39.59 -2.06 15.99
C CYS A 416 39.04 -0.65 15.74
N ALA A 417 37.74 -0.53 15.48
CA ALA A 417 37.06 0.75 15.32
C ALA A 417 37.03 1.56 16.61
N THR A 418 36.83 0.94 17.77
CA THR A 418 36.88 1.60 19.08
C THR A 418 38.26 2.25 19.29
N ARG A 419 39.35 1.52 19.02
CA ARG A 419 40.72 2.06 19.13
C ARG A 419 40.98 3.20 18.15
N ALA A 420 40.53 3.05 16.90
CA ALA A 420 40.69 4.09 15.89
C ALA A 420 39.92 5.37 16.24
N SER A 421 38.69 5.23 16.76
CA SER A 421 37.88 6.35 17.26
C SER A 421 38.60 7.07 18.42
N ILE A 422 39.10 6.33 19.42
CA ILE A 422 39.88 6.93 20.52
C ILE A 422 41.10 7.70 20.00
N ILE A 423 41.89 7.10 19.09
CA ILE A 423 43.07 7.75 18.52
C ILE A 423 42.67 9.04 17.79
N TYR A 424 41.59 9.02 17.02
CA TYR A 424 41.08 10.19 16.31
C TYR A 424 40.75 11.33 17.28
N PHE A 425 39.98 11.05 18.35
CA PHE A 425 39.61 12.09 19.32
C PHE A 425 40.79 12.60 20.14
N VAL A 426 41.77 11.75 20.45
CA VAL A 426 43.03 12.16 21.11
C VAL A 426 43.92 12.99 20.19
N ALA A 427 43.92 12.73 18.88
CA ALA A 427 44.68 13.53 17.92
C ALA A 427 43.97 14.84 17.54
N GLN A 428 42.65 14.91 17.72
CA GLN A 428 41.84 16.11 17.47
C GLN A 428 41.84 17.07 18.66
N SER A 429 41.98 16.56 19.89
CA SER A 429 42.18 17.34 21.12
C SER A 429 43.55 17.98 21.18
#